data_AF-A0A7S1SSB3-F1
#
_entry.id   AF-A0A7S1SSB3-F1
#
_cell.length_a   1.000
_cell.length_b   1.000
_cell.length_c   1.000
_cell.angle_alpha   90.00
_cell.angle_beta   90.00
_cell.angle_gamma   90.00
#
_symmetry.space_group_name_H-M   'P 1'
#
loop_
_entity.id
_entity.type
_entity.pdbx_description
1 polymer ?
#
loop_
_entity_poly.entity_id
_entity_poly.type
_entity_poly.pdbx_seq_one_letter_code
_entity_poly.pdbx_strand_id
1 'polypeptide(L)'
;QQLRAALRKGNAIELAGRWRSVSEVHMSEVLQFLLLSAVEKDWPVFAVPGSAAVSVLEPEGFPAAIVLHCLRTFSEACGEESEEAGEAAGDPLATAYALDKHKVCQSFA
;
A
#
# COMPACT_ATOMS: atom_id res chain seq x y z
N GLN A 1 -19.09 -9.88 7.36
CA GLN A 1 -18.38 -8.75 6.73
C GLN A 1 -17.66 -7.83 7.74
N GLN A 2 -18.20 -7.60 8.95
CA GLN A 2 -17.58 -6.74 9.96
C GLN A 2 -16.18 -7.17 10.44
N LEU A 3 -15.91 -8.48 10.54
CA LEU A 3 -14.59 -8.99 11.00
C LEU A 3 -13.44 -8.66 10.04
N ARG A 4 -13.67 -8.78 8.72
CA ARG A 4 -12.64 -8.45 7.71
C ARG A 4 -12.34 -6.95 7.70
N ALA A 5 -13.36 -6.11 7.90
CA ALA A 5 -13.19 -4.67 8.01
C ALA A 5 -12.41 -4.29 9.28
N ALA A 6 -12.74 -4.91 10.42
CA ALA A 6 -12.01 -4.70 11.67
C ALA A 6 -10.54 -5.16 11.58
N LEU A 7 -10.28 -6.30 10.94
CA LEU A 7 -8.93 -6.82 10.70
C LEU A 7 -8.12 -5.87 9.80
N ARG A 8 -8.71 -5.35 8.71
CA ARG A 8 -8.05 -4.35 7.86
C ARG A 8 -7.76 -3.05 8.61
N LYS A 9 -8.68 -2.63 9.48
CA LYS A 9 -8.46 -1.46 10.37
C LYS A 9 -7.30 -1.70 11.36
N GLY A 10 -6.96 -2.95 11.65
CA GLY A 10 -5.81 -3.35 12.45
C GLY A 10 -4.57 -3.78 11.66
N ASN A 11 -4.37 -3.28 10.43
CA ASN A 11 -3.22 -3.61 9.55
C ASN A 11 -3.05 -5.11 9.27
N ALA A 12 -4.15 -5.87 9.25
CA ALA A 12 -4.13 -7.27 8.85
C ALA A 12 -4.33 -7.44 7.35
N ILE A 13 -3.50 -8.28 6.75
CA ILE A 13 -3.56 -8.66 5.34
C ILE A 13 -3.74 -10.16 5.17
N GLU A 14 -4.32 -10.53 4.04
CA GLU A 14 -4.38 -11.92 3.64
C GLU A 14 -3.13 -12.29 2.84
N LEU A 15 -2.29 -13.15 3.42
CA LEU A 15 -1.10 -13.71 2.77
C LEU A 15 -1.27 -15.23 2.69
N ALA A 16 -1.19 -15.79 1.48
CA ALA A 16 -1.30 -17.22 1.22
C ALA A 16 -2.56 -17.86 1.87
N GLY A 17 -3.71 -17.18 1.78
CA GLY A 17 -4.99 -17.65 2.33
C GLY A 17 -5.11 -17.58 3.85
N ARG A 18 -4.21 -16.86 4.54
CA ARG A 18 -4.27 -16.63 5.99
C ARG A 18 -4.17 -15.14 6.30
N TRP A 19 -5.03 -14.67 7.21
CA TRP A 19 -4.95 -13.32 7.75
C TRP A 19 -3.78 -13.21 8.73
N ARG A 20 -2.91 -12.24 8.50
CA ARG A 20 -1.74 -11.94 9.33
C ARG A 20 -1.70 -10.44 9.60
N SER A 21 -1.42 -10.02 10.83
CA SER A 21 -1.07 -8.64 11.14
C SER A 21 0.34 -8.35 10.63
N VAL A 22 0.53 -7.25 9.92
CA VAL A 22 1.87 -6.75 9.60
C VAL A 22 2.31 -5.84 10.74
N SER A 23 3.56 -5.97 11.20
CA SER A 23 4.06 -5.05 12.23
C SER A 23 4.19 -3.64 11.67
N GLU A 24 3.91 -2.64 12.48
CA GLU A 24 4.02 -1.22 12.09
C GLU A 24 5.46 -0.86 11.69
N VAL A 25 6.44 -1.46 12.34
CA VAL A 25 7.87 -1.31 11.99
C VAL A 25 8.12 -1.79 10.56
N HIS A 26 7.63 -2.98 10.21
CA HIS A 26 7.81 -3.52 8.86
C HIS A 26 7.07 -2.69 7.80
N MET A 27 5.88 -2.18 8.14
CA MET A 27 5.15 -1.26 7.27
C MET A 27 5.92 0.05 7.04
N SER A 28 6.60 0.55 8.08
CA SER A 28 7.44 1.75 8.00
C SER A 28 8.68 1.52 7.14
N GLU A 29 9.32 0.34 7.24
CA GLU A 29 10.43 -0.06 6.36
C GLU A 29 9.98 -0.10 4.90
N VAL A 30 8.86 -0.77 4.58
CA VAL A 30 8.32 -0.83 3.22
C VAL A 30 8.02 0.58 2.69
N LEU A 31 7.43 1.44 3.53
CA LEU A 31 7.15 2.83 3.16
C LEU A 31 8.44 3.62 2.88
N GLN A 32 9.50 3.40 3.66
CA GLN A 32 10.80 4.02 3.44
C GLN A 32 11.40 3.61 2.10
N PHE A 33 11.36 2.30 1.77
CA PHE A 33 11.81 1.79 0.47
C PHE A 33 10.98 2.35 -0.70
N LEU A 34 9.67 2.54 -0.52
CA LEU A 34 8.80 3.18 -1.52
C LEU A 34 9.18 4.64 -1.75
N LEU A 35 9.44 5.40 -0.70
CA LEU A 35 9.86 6.80 -0.80
C LEU A 35 11.23 6.93 -1.47
N LEU A 36 12.18 6.07 -1.11
CA LEU A 36 13.49 6.03 -1.75
C LEU A 36 13.35 5.70 -3.24
N SER A 37 12.58 4.66 -3.56
CA SER A 37 12.30 4.26 -4.95
C SER A 37 11.64 5.39 -5.75
N ALA A 38 10.72 6.15 -5.13
CA ALA A 38 10.09 7.29 -5.78
C ALA A 38 11.10 8.39 -6.12
N VAL A 39 12.05 8.68 -5.24
CA VAL A 39 13.12 9.64 -5.52
C VAL A 39 14.06 9.12 -6.62
N GLU A 40 14.45 7.85 -6.56
CA GLU A 40 15.37 7.24 -7.54
C GLU A 40 14.77 7.12 -8.94
N LYS A 41 13.46 6.90 -9.03
CA LYS A 41 12.73 6.70 -10.30
C LYS A 41 11.98 7.94 -10.78
N ASP A 42 12.15 9.07 -10.09
CA ASP A 42 11.44 10.33 -10.37
C ASP A 42 9.91 10.14 -10.39
N TRP A 43 9.38 9.31 -9.48
CA TRP A 43 7.95 9.14 -9.34
C TRP A 43 7.36 10.32 -8.56
N PRO A 44 6.21 10.85 -9.01
CA PRO A 44 5.48 11.81 -8.19
C PRO A 44 5.07 11.10 -6.90
N VAL A 45 5.43 11.66 -5.75
CA VAL A 45 5.05 11.14 -4.42
C VAL A 45 3.51 11.01 -4.28
N PHE A 46 2.77 11.83 -5.03
CA PHE A 46 1.31 11.82 -5.09
C PHE A 46 0.73 10.97 -6.24
N ALA A 47 1.55 10.19 -6.96
CA ALA A 47 1.10 9.30 -8.03
C ALA A 47 2.05 8.12 -8.23
N VAL A 48 2.29 7.34 -7.17
CA VAL A 48 3.13 6.14 -7.22
C VAL A 48 2.38 5.03 -7.97
N PRO A 49 2.90 4.48 -9.09
CA PRO A 49 2.25 3.40 -9.81
C PRO A 49 2.37 2.07 -9.06
N GLY A 50 1.25 1.39 -8.78
CA GLY A 50 1.25 0.13 -8.03
C GLY A 50 2.12 -0.98 -8.66
N SER A 51 2.01 -1.16 -9.98
CA SER A 51 2.82 -2.12 -10.75
C SER A 51 4.31 -1.84 -10.67
N ALA A 52 4.70 -0.57 -10.81
CA ALA A 52 6.09 -0.15 -10.76
C ALA A 52 6.66 -0.31 -9.34
N ALA A 53 5.90 0.05 -8.33
CA ALA A 53 6.25 -0.14 -6.93
C ALA A 53 6.49 -1.62 -6.60
N VAL A 54 5.57 -2.51 -6.99
CA VAL A 54 5.75 -3.97 -6.80
C VAL A 54 6.99 -4.46 -7.54
N SER A 55 7.18 -4.03 -8.78
CA SER A 55 8.31 -4.47 -9.61
C SER A 55 9.68 -4.04 -9.06
N VAL A 56 9.74 -2.93 -8.30
CA VAL A 56 10.98 -2.46 -7.66
C VAL A 56 11.21 -3.13 -6.31
N LEU A 57 10.16 -3.38 -5.52
CA LEU A 57 10.30 -3.88 -4.16
C LEU A 57 10.27 -5.42 -4.05
N GLU A 58 9.70 -6.13 -5.03
CA GLU A 58 9.68 -7.60 -5.04
C GLU A 58 11.09 -8.22 -5.13
N PRO A 59 12.03 -7.71 -5.97
CA PRO A 59 13.42 -8.14 -5.96
C PRO A 59 14.15 -7.88 -4.63
N GLU A 60 13.74 -6.86 -3.88
CA GLU A 60 14.28 -6.51 -2.56
C GLU A 60 13.70 -7.40 -1.44
N GLY A 61 12.82 -8.34 -1.78
CA GLY A 61 12.25 -9.33 -0.86
C GLY A 61 10.90 -8.94 -0.26
N PHE A 62 10.26 -7.87 -0.74
CA PHE A 62 8.93 -7.48 -0.28
C PHE A 62 7.84 -8.06 -1.19
N PRO A 63 6.99 -8.98 -0.69
CA PRO A 63 5.91 -9.56 -1.49
C PRO A 63 4.94 -8.49 -2.00
N ALA A 64 4.44 -8.64 -3.23
CA ALA A 64 3.49 -7.72 -3.84
C ALA A 64 2.29 -7.36 -2.94
N ALA A 65 1.76 -8.35 -2.21
CA ALA A 65 0.64 -8.14 -1.28
C ALA A 65 0.98 -7.18 -0.13
N ILE A 66 2.23 -7.18 0.37
CA ILE A 66 2.69 -6.26 1.41
C ILE A 66 2.88 -4.86 0.82
N VAL A 67 3.51 -4.76 -0.36
CA VAL A 67 3.71 -3.48 -1.05
C VAL A 67 2.38 -2.78 -1.34
N LEU A 68 1.42 -3.51 -1.91
CA LEU A 68 0.08 -3.00 -2.20
C LEU A 68 -0.69 -2.64 -0.93
N HIS A 69 -0.50 -3.39 0.16
CA HIS A 69 -1.11 -3.04 1.44
C HIS A 69 -0.51 -1.76 2.02
N CYS A 70 0.81 -1.59 1.94
CA CYS A 70 1.51 -0.38 2.36
C CYS A 70 0.98 0.84 1.60
N LEU A 71 0.90 0.73 0.27
CA LEU A 71 0.27 1.77 -0.56
C LEU A 71 -1.14 2.06 -0.07
N ARG A 72 -2.05 1.08 0.00
CA ARG A 72 -3.44 1.31 0.45
C ARG A 72 -3.58 1.89 1.87
N THR A 73 -2.57 1.70 2.72
CA THR A 73 -2.59 2.20 4.11
C THR A 73 -2.15 3.67 4.17
N PHE A 74 -1.08 4.01 3.45
CA PHE A 74 -0.44 5.34 3.50
C PHE A 74 -0.79 6.23 2.31
N SER A 75 -1.59 5.76 1.36
CA SER A 75 -2.03 6.52 0.19
C SER A 75 -3.55 6.50 0.03
N GLU A 76 -4.03 7.48 -0.71
CA GLU A 76 -5.36 7.47 -1.30
C GLU A 76 -5.23 6.95 -2.74
N ALA A 77 -6.07 6.00 -3.13
CA ALA A 77 -6.09 5.52 -4.51
C ALA A 77 -6.58 6.66 -5.41
N CYS A 78 -5.81 7.04 -6.43
CA CYS A 78 -6.13 8.14 -7.33
C CYS A 78 -7.11 7.72 -8.45
N GLY A 79 -8.03 6.80 -8.13
CA GLY A 79 -9.06 6.30 -9.02
C GLY A 79 -10.44 6.78 -8.56
N GLU A 80 -11.28 7.14 -9.52
CA GLU A 80 -12.62 7.68 -9.34
C GLU A 80 -13.37 6.99 -8.19
N GLU A 81 -13.92 7.82 -7.30
CA GLU A 81 -14.76 7.38 -6.19
C GLU A 81 -15.87 6.47 -6.72
N SER A 82 -15.88 5.23 -6.25
CA SER A 82 -17.12 4.47 -6.15
C SER A 82 -17.17 3.89 -4.75
N GLU A 83 -17.91 4.61 -3.92
CA GLU A 83 -18.45 4.14 -2.65
C GLU A 83 -19.40 2.97 -2.89
N GLU A 84 -18.89 1.79 -3.23
CA GLU A 84 -19.62 0.55 -3.00
C GLU A 84 -18.66 -0.50 -2.46
N ALA A 85 -18.92 -0.91 -1.22
CA ALA A 85 -18.37 -2.12 -0.65
C ALA A 85 -18.86 -3.33 -1.47
N GLY A 86 -18.12 -3.66 -2.53
CA GLY A 86 -18.42 -4.77 -3.42
C GLY A 86 -17.18 -5.13 -4.24
N GLU A 87 -16.94 -6.43 -4.41
CA GLU A 87 -15.79 -7.01 -5.11
C GLU A 87 -15.73 -6.60 -6.58
N ALA A 88 -15.12 -5.46 -6.86
CA ALA A 88 -14.52 -5.14 -8.16
C ALA A 88 -13.41 -4.11 -7.93
N ALA A 89 -12.39 -4.48 -7.15
CA ALA A 89 -11.15 -3.69 -7.15
C ALA A 89 -10.60 -3.76 -8.57
N GLY A 90 -10.58 -2.62 -9.27
CA GLY A 90 -9.77 -2.46 -10.47
C GLY A 90 -8.35 -2.96 -10.21
N ASP A 91 -7.65 -3.37 -11.26
CA ASP A 91 -6.34 -4.01 -11.12
C ASP A 91 -5.44 -3.16 -10.20
N PRO A 92 -5.06 -3.67 -9.01
CA PRO A 92 -4.30 -2.91 -8.03
C PRO A 92 -2.91 -2.54 -8.54
N LEU A 93 -2.43 -3.21 -9.59
CA LEU A 93 -1.19 -2.92 -10.29
C LEU A 93 -1.36 -1.79 -11.32
N ALA A 94 -2.57 -1.60 -11.86
CA ALA A 94 -2.91 -0.51 -12.78
C ALA A 94 -3.29 0.79 -12.05
N THR A 95 -3.51 0.74 -10.73
CA THR A 95 -3.91 1.89 -9.92
C THR A 95 -2.71 2.75 -9.53
N ALA A 96 -2.84 4.07 -9.65
CA ALA A 96 -1.90 5.05 -9.09
C ALA A 96 -2.31 5.43 -7.67
N TYR A 97 -1.32 5.59 -6.79
CA TYR A 97 -1.51 5.81 -5.36
C TYR A 97 -0.89 7.15 -4.94
N ALA A 98 -1.68 8.02 -4.32
CA ALA A 98 -1.24 9.32 -3.82
C ALA A 98 -0.86 9.22 -2.35
N LEU A 99 0.43 9.27 -2.03
CA LEU A 99 0.88 9.18 -0.63
C LEU A 99 0.36 10.38 0.18
N ASP A 100 -0.31 10.09 1.29
CA ASP A 100 -0.83 11.09 2.21
C ASP A 100 0.31 11.60 3.11
N LYS A 101 0.70 12.86 2.89
CA LYS A 101 1.75 13.54 3.65
C LYS A 101 1.54 13.46 5.17
N HIS A 102 0.31 13.50 5.66
CA HIS A 102 0.04 13.50 7.10
C HIS A 102 0.28 12.11 7.70
N LYS A 103 -0.11 11.05 6.99
CA LYS A 103 0.13 9.67 7.42
C LYS A 103 1.61 9.31 7.34
N VAL A 104 2.28 9.73 6.25
CA VAL A 104 3.73 9.52 6.09
C VAL A 104 4.50 10.25 7.19
N CYS A 105 4.21 11.53 7.45
CA CYS A 105 4.92 12.27 8.50
C CYS A 105 4.69 11.71 9.90
N GLN A 106 3.54 11.13 10.21
CA GLN A 106 3.29 10.49 11.52
C GLN A 106 4.07 9.19 11.71
N SER A 107 4.33 8.44 10.62
CA SER A 107 5.10 7.19 10.70
C SER A 107 6.61 7.40 10.85
N PHE A 108 7.14 8.57 10.50
CA PHE A 108 8.57 8.91 10.60
C PHE A 108 8.87 9.98 11.67
N ALA A 109 7.93 10.29 12.55
CA ALA A 109 8.08 11.27 13.63
C ALA A 109 8.75 10.69 14.88
#